data_AF-A0A9Q0UE31-F1
#
_entry.id   AF-A0A9Q0UE31-F1
#
_cell.length_a   1.000
_cell.length_b   1.000
_cell.length_c   1.000
_cell.angle_alpha   90.00
_cell.angle_beta   90.00
_cell.angle_gamma   90.00
#
_symmetry.space_group_name_H-M   'P 1'
#
loop_
_entity.id
_entity.type
_entity.pdbx_description
1 polymer ?
#
loop_
_entity_poly.entity_id
_entity_poly.type
_entity_poly.pdbx_seq_one_letter_code
_entity_poly.pdbx_strand_id
1 'polypeptide(L)'
;MNVCVDEAILQNLISGCPLIEKLALVYCYGVKSIRISGCIKLKEVEVNEGDSVLERIEIHVPSLQTFCYTTGLVKSCFHIDMTGCRNLEVLKLKFYSITEEIGKIFQDLIAQFPALTVLALNCYATSVIWIFIDKQKQMDKI
;
A
#
# COMPACT_ATOMS: atom_id res chain seq x y z
N MET A 1 -11.69 11.71 22.21
CA MET A 1 -12.27 10.35 22.24
C MET A 1 -11.90 9.72 20.89
N ASN A 2 -10.84 8.91 20.84
CA ASN A 2 -10.46 8.26 19.58
C ASN A 2 -11.38 7.06 19.38
N VAL A 3 -12.20 7.09 18.33
CA VAL A 3 -12.92 5.91 17.86
C VAL A 3 -11.86 5.00 17.23
N CYS A 4 -11.58 3.87 17.87
CA CYS A 4 -10.69 2.86 17.31
C CYS A 4 -11.47 2.04 16.28
N VAL A 5 -10.94 1.93 15.07
CA VAL A 5 -11.41 0.97 14.08
C VAL A 5 -10.64 -0.32 14.35
N ASP A 6 -11.34 -1.37 14.78
CA ASP A 6 -10.74 -2.69 14.84
C ASP A 6 -10.83 -3.39 13.47
N GLU A 7 -10.09 -4.49 13.31
CA GLU A 7 -10.05 -5.24 12.04
C GLU A 7 -11.42 -5.83 11.67
N ALA A 8 -12.27 -6.15 12.66
CA ALA A 8 -13.60 -6.71 12.42
C ALA A 8 -14.53 -5.68 11.77
N ILE A 9 -14.47 -4.41 12.21
CA ILE A 9 -15.23 -3.31 11.59
C ILE A 9 -14.83 -3.14 10.12
N LEU A 10 -13.53 -3.22 9.82
CA LEU A 10 -13.04 -3.12 8.44
C LEU A 10 -13.54 -4.29 7.57
N GLN A 11 -13.48 -5.53 8.06
CA GLN A 11 -13.99 -6.71 7.33
C GLN A 11 -15.51 -6.65 7.13
N ASN A 12 -16.26 -6.16 8.12
CA ASN A 12 -17.70 -5.98 8.01
C ASN A 12 -18.06 -4.93 6.94
N LEU A 13 -17.31 -3.83 6.87
CA LEU A 13 -17.50 -2.81 5.83
C LEU A 13 -17.23 -3.38 4.43
N ILE A 14 -16.12 -4.10 4.28
CA ILE A 14 -15.72 -4.72 3.01
C ILE A 14 -16.76 -5.73 2.54
N SER A 15 -17.21 -6.62 3.43
CA SER A 15 -18.20 -7.65 3.12
C SER A 15 -19.61 -7.08 2.87
N GLY A 16 -19.97 -5.98 3.54
CA GLY A 16 -21.24 -5.29 3.35
C GLY A 16 -21.32 -4.46 2.07
N CYS A 17 -20.19 -4.18 1.41
CA CYS A 17 -20.11 -3.30 0.24
C CYS A 17 -19.41 -3.98 -0.95
N PRO A 18 -19.99 -5.05 -1.55
CA PRO A 18 -19.34 -5.84 -2.59
C PRO A 18 -19.07 -5.09 -3.91
N LEU A 19 -19.73 -3.94 -4.12
CA LEU A 19 -19.59 -3.09 -5.30
C LEU A 19 -18.66 -1.89 -5.09
N ILE A 20 -17.97 -1.80 -3.94
CA ILE A 20 -17.07 -0.69 -3.66
C ILE A 20 -15.96 -0.59 -4.71
N GLU A 21 -15.79 0.60 -5.30
CA GLU A 21 -14.74 0.86 -6.29
C GLU A 21 -13.53 1.59 -5.70
N LYS A 22 -13.74 2.32 -4.59
CA LYS A 22 -12.70 3.06 -3.88
C LYS A 22 -12.83 2.86 -2.38
N LEU A 23 -11.74 2.46 -1.73
CA LEU A 23 -11.64 2.36 -0.28
C LEU A 23 -10.53 3.28 0.21
N ALA A 24 -10.85 4.18 1.13
CA ALA A 24 -9.88 5.07 1.76
C ALA A 24 -9.88 4.85 3.28
N LEU A 25 -8.71 4.49 3.81
CA LEU A 25 -8.45 4.28 5.23
C LEU A 25 -7.51 5.39 5.70
N VAL A 26 -8.09 6.52 6.10
CA VAL A 26 -7.34 7.75 6.42
C VAL A 26 -7.50 8.06 7.90
N TYR A 27 -6.38 8.10 8.62
CA TYR A 27 -6.37 8.33 10.08
C TYR A 27 -7.22 7.30 10.85
N CYS A 28 -7.29 6.06 10.37
CA CYS A 28 -8.00 4.95 11.02
C CYS A 28 -7.17 4.37 12.17
N TYR A 29 -7.24 5.02 13.34
CA TYR A 29 -6.54 4.56 14.55
C TYR A 29 -7.06 3.20 15.03
N GLY A 30 -6.16 2.37 15.58
CA GLY A 30 -6.50 1.05 16.12
C GLY A 30 -6.39 -0.10 15.10
N VAL A 31 -6.32 0.21 13.80
CA VAL A 31 -6.09 -0.79 12.75
C VAL A 31 -4.61 -1.13 12.71
N LYS A 32 -4.28 -2.37 13.07
CA LYS A 32 -2.92 -2.92 12.99
C LYS A 32 -2.67 -3.72 11.71
N SER A 33 -3.72 -4.27 11.12
CA SER A 33 -3.64 -5.13 9.95
C SER A 33 -4.76 -4.78 8.99
N ILE A 34 -4.41 -4.52 7.74
CA ILE A 34 -5.34 -4.32 6.64
C ILE A 34 -5.27 -5.57 5.77
N ARG A 35 -6.40 -6.26 5.64
CA ARG A 35 -6.55 -7.41 4.75
C ARG A 35 -7.72 -7.17 3.81
N ILE A 36 -7.47 -7.14 2.51
CA ILE A 36 -8.50 -6.88 1.51
C ILE A 36 -8.42 -7.95 0.43
N SER A 37 -9.51 -8.70 0.27
CA SER A 37 -9.68 -9.70 -0.76
C SER A 37 -11.16 -9.77 -1.19
N GLY A 38 -11.45 -10.47 -2.30
CA GLY A 38 -12.83 -10.68 -2.76
C GLY A 38 -13.56 -9.44 -3.32
N CYS A 39 -12.97 -8.25 -3.24
CA CYS A 39 -13.56 -7.00 -3.73
C CYS A 39 -13.37 -6.84 -5.25
N ILE A 40 -14.13 -7.58 -6.06
CA ILE A 40 -13.94 -7.67 -7.52
C ILE A 40 -14.14 -6.35 -8.30
N LYS A 41 -14.75 -5.32 -7.68
CA LYS A 41 -14.95 -4.00 -8.28
C LYS A 41 -14.00 -2.94 -7.74
N LEU A 42 -13.20 -3.25 -6.72
CA LEU A 42 -12.32 -2.30 -6.07
C LEU A 42 -11.15 -1.97 -7.00
N LYS A 43 -11.02 -0.69 -7.33
CA LYS A 43 -10.02 -0.13 -8.27
C LYS A 43 -9.01 0.75 -7.56
N GLU A 44 -9.39 1.40 -6.46
CA GLU A 44 -8.53 2.32 -5.73
C GLU A 44 -8.52 2.01 -4.24
N VAL A 45 -7.32 1.93 -3.68
CA VAL A 45 -7.09 1.86 -2.24
C VAL A 45 -6.16 3.00 -1.82
N GLU A 46 -6.60 3.76 -0.83
CA GLU A 46 -5.80 4.77 -0.16
C GLU A 46 -5.63 4.38 1.31
N VAL A 47 -4.39 4.35 1.79
CA VAL A 47 -4.06 4.12 3.19
C VAL A 47 -3.19 5.27 3.68
N ASN A 48 -3.66 5.97 4.71
CA ASN A 48 -2.89 6.99 5.41
C ASN A 48 -2.91 6.65 6.90
N GLU A 49 -1.76 6.20 7.39
CA GLU A 49 -1.59 5.72 8.76
C GLU A 49 -1.81 6.83 9.80
N GLY A 50 -1.50 8.09 9.46
CA GLY A 50 -1.48 9.16 10.45
C GLY A 50 -0.52 8.84 11.59
N ASP A 51 -1.01 8.85 12.82
CA ASP A 51 -0.24 8.43 14.01
C ASP A 51 -0.55 6.98 14.43
N SER A 52 -1.19 6.19 13.57
CA SER A 52 -1.47 4.78 13.82
C SER A 52 -0.22 3.91 13.65
N VAL A 53 -0.17 2.80 14.38
CA VAL A 53 0.86 1.76 14.22
C VAL A 53 0.28 0.64 13.38
N LEU A 54 0.36 0.79 12.07
CA LEU A 54 0.00 -0.26 11.13
C LEU A 54 1.19 -1.23 11.01
N GLU A 55 0.93 -2.52 11.18
CA GLU A 55 1.95 -3.56 11.19
C GLU A 55 1.95 -4.35 9.87
N ARG A 56 0.80 -4.43 9.19
CA ARG A 56 0.60 -5.28 8.00
C ARG A 56 -0.42 -4.70 7.01
N ILE A 57 -0.08 -4.79 5.73
CA ILE A 57 -0.98 -4.59 4.59
C ILE A 57 -0.93 -5.85 3.70
N GLU A 58 -2.09 -6.46 3.47
CA GLU A 58 -2.28 -7.59 2.55
C GLU A 58 -3.45 -7.28 1.63
N ILE A 59 -3.19 -7.09 0.34
CA ILE A 59 -4.21 -6.76 -0.65
C ILE A 59 -4.10 -7.73 -1.83
N HIS A 60 -5.11 -8.57 -1.98
CA HIS A 60 -5.20 -9.55 -3.07
C HIS A 60 -6.44 -9.25 -3.91
N VAL A 61 -6.38 -8.14 -4.64
CA VAL A 61 -7.49 -7.62 -5.45
C VAL A 61 -7.03 -7.41 -6.89
N PRO A 62 -7.33 -8.34 -7.81
CA PRO A 62 -6.88 -8.25 -9.20
C PRO A 62 -7.43 -7.02 -9.95
N SER A 63 -8.57 -6.46 -9.54
CA SER A 63 -9.16 -5.27 -10.15
C SER A 63 -8.49 -3.95 -9.70
N LEU A 64 -7.59 -4.01 -8.72
CA LEU A 64 -6.95 -2.82 -8.17
C LEU A 64 -6.01 -2.20 -9.21
N GLN A 65 -6.22 -0.91 -9.47
CA GLN A 65 -5.46 -0.12 -10.45
C GLN A 65 -4.61 0.95 -9.79
N THR A 66 -5.08 1.50 -8.67
CA THR A 66 -4.40 2.58 -7.94
C THR A 66 -4.21 2.21 -6.49
N PHE A 67 -2.97 2.35 -6.02
CA PHE A 67 -2.63 2.22 -4.61
C PHE A 67 -1.87 3.47 -4.14
N CYS A 68 -2.40 4.11 -3.10
CA CYS A 68 -1.80 5.24 -2.44
C CYS A 68 -1.50 4.88 -0.99
N TYR A 69 -0.25 5.02 -0.57
CA TYR A 69 0.15 4.74 0.80
C TYR A 69 0.96 5.90 1.38
N THR A 70 0.51 6.39 2.53
CA THR A 70 1.18 7.42 3.32
C THR A 70 1.50 6.86 4.69
N THR A 71 2.79 6.85 5.05
CA THR A 71 3.22 6.38 6.37
C THR A 71 2.91 7.38 7.47
N GLY A 72 2.93 6.88 8.70
CA GLY A 72 2.97 7.73 9.88
C GLY A 72 4.34 8.32 10.17
N LEU A 73 4.38 9.17 11.20
CA LEU A 73 5.58 9.87 11.68
C LEU A 73 6.44 9.03 12.63
N VAL A 74 5.83 8.07 13.35
CA VAL A 74 6.43 7.45 14.55
C VAL A 74 7.00 6.07 14.27
N LYS A 75 6.26 5.22 13.52
CA LYS A 75 6.65 3.89 13.04
C LYS A 75 5.83 3.57 11.80
N SER A 76 6.42 2.89 10.81
CA SER A 76 5.76 2.53 9.54
C SER A 76 5.52 1.02 9.45
N CYS A 77 4.56 0.62 8.63
CA CYS A 77 4.27 -0.78 8.33
C CYS A 77 5.47 -1.51 7.71
N PHE A 78 5.81 -2.68 8.25
CA PHE A 78 6.97 -3.47 7.83
C PHE A 78 6.64 -4.62 6.88
N HIS A 79 5.36 -4.87 6.62
CA HIS A 79 4.92 -5.98 5.77
C HIS A 79 3.82 -5.53 4.80
N ILE A 80 4.16 -5.46 3.52
CA ILE A 80 3.21 -5.17 2.44
C ILE A 80 3.26 -6.32 1.43
N ASP A 81 2.18 -7.08 1.34
CA ASP A 81 1.96 -8.07 0.27
C ASP A 81 0.81 -7.60 -0.62
N MET A 82 1.14 -7.36 -1.89
CA MET A 82 0.17 -6.99 -2.90
C MET A 82 0.32 -7.84 -4.16
N THR A 83 0.91 -9.03 -4.05
CA THR A 83 1.19 -9.95 -5.18
C THR A 83 -0.06 -10.35 -5.98
N GLY A 84 -1.25 -10.22 -5.39
CA GLY A 84 -2.53 -10.44 -6.07
C GLY A 84 -3.02 -9.27 -6.94
N CYS A 85 -2.43 -8.08 -6.86
CA CYS A 85 -2.87 -6.85 -7.52
C CYS A 85 -2.28 -6.68 -8.93
N ARG A 86 -2.54 -7.65 -9.82
CA ARG A 86 -1.86 -7.76 -11.12
C ARG A 86 -2.12 -6.61 -12.11
N ASN A 87 -3.20 -5.86 -11.94
CA ASN A 87 -3.56 -4.73 -12.80
C ASN A 87 -3.18 -3.37 -12.18
N LEU A 88 -2.28 -3.36 -11.20
CA LEU A 88 -1.84 -2.11 -10.58
C LEU A 88 -1.04 -1.28 -11.59
N GLU A 89 -1.56 -0.09 -11.89
CA GLU A 89 -0.97 0.85 -12.84
C GLU A 89 -0.33 2.05 -12.13
N VAL A 90 -0.92 2.45 -11.01
CA VAL A 90 -0.54 3.66 -10.27
C VAL A 90 -0.14 3.31 -8.86
N LEU A 91 1.13 3.55 -8.53
CA LEU A 91 1.68 3.41 -7.19
C LEU A 91 2.15 4.78 -6.68
N LYS A 92 1.53 5.28 -5.62
CA LYS A 92 1.91 6.54 -4.96
C LYS A 92 2.32 6.27 -3.53
N LEU A 93 3.55 6.61 -3.19
CA LEU A 93 4.11 6.35 -1.88
C LEU A 93 4.63 7.64 -1.24
N LYS A 94 4.15 7.91 -0.03
CA LYS A 94 4.55 9.06 0.77
C LYS A 94 5.12 8.60 2.11
N PHE A 95 6.38 8.89 2.35
CA PHE A 95 7.10 8.51 3.56
C PHE A 95 7.64 9.73 4.28
N TYR A 96 7.28 9.91 5.56
CA TYR A 96 7.79 11.02 6.37
C TYR A 96 9.12 10.75 7.06
N SER A 97 9.52 9.48 7.17
CA SER A 97 10.83 9.09 7.72
C SER A 97 11.27 7.78 7.09
N ILE A 98 12.23 7.84 6.17
CA ILE A 98 12.77 6.64 5.51
C ILE A 98 14.03 6.16 6.24
N THR A 99 13.99 4.91 6.67
CA THR A 99 15.14 4.12 7.14
C THR A 99 15.58 3.13 6.06
N GLU A 100 16.75 2.49 6.21
CA GLU A 100 17.19 1.44 5.28
C GLU A 100 16.16 0.31 5.13
N GLU A 101 15.51 -0.10 6.23
CA GLU A 101 14.47 -1.13 6.24
C GLU A 101 13.26 -0.74 5.38
N ILE A 102 12.77 0.50 5.54
CA ILE A 102 11.67 1.04 4.75
C ILE A 102 12.07 1.17 3.28
N GLY A 103 13.31 1.57 3.01
CA GLY A 103 13.88 1.62 1.66
C GLY A 103 13.85 0.24 0.97
N LYS A 104 14.12 -0.84 1.71
CA LYS A 104 14.03 -2.20 1.18
C LYS A 104 12.58 -2.61 0.88
N ILE A 105 11.65 -2.36 1.79
CA ILE A 105 10.22 -2.66 1.57
C ILE A 105 9.71 -1.94 0.31
N PHE A 106 10.12 -0.70 0.14
CA PHE A 106 9.81 0.10 -1.03
C PHE A 106 10.32 -0.55 -2.34
N GLN A 107 11.56 -1.02 -2.36
CA GLN A 107 12.13 -1.74 -3.50
C GLN A 107 11.38 -3.05 -3.79
N ASP A 108 11.11 -3.83 -2.74
CA ASP A 108 10.37 -5.09 -2.84
C ASP A 108 8.94 -4.86 -3.37
N LEU A 109 8.30 -3.76 -2.98
CA LEU A 109 6.97 -3.39 -3.46
C LEU A 109 6.97 -2.96 -4.93
N ILE A 110 7.94 -2.15 -5.37
CA ILE A 110 8.05 -1.77 -6.79
C ILE A 110 8.34 -2.99 -7.66
N ALA A 111 9.21 -3.89 -7.19
CA ALA A 111 9.56 -5.11 -7.92
C ALA A 111 8.35 -6.03 -8.16
N GLN A 112 7.30 -5.95 -7.33
CA GLN A 112 6.05 -6.69 -7.54
C GLN A 112 5.25 -6.18 -8.76
N PHE A 113 5.49 -4.95 -9.23
CA PHE A 113 4.69 -4.31 -10.27
C PHE A 113 5.57 -3.74 -11.41
N PRO A 114 6.17 -4.60 -12.24
CA PRO A 114 7.03 -4.16 -13.34
C PRO A 114 6.28 -3.37 -14.44
N ALA A 115 4.95 -3.42 -14.46
CA ALA A 115 4.10 -2.77 -15.46
C ALA A 115 3.49 -1.42 -15.01
N LEU A 116 3.96 -0.84 -13.89
CA LEU A 116 3.46 0.46 -13.43
C LEU A 116 3.58 1.54 -14.51
N THR A 117 2.48 2.26 -14.76
CA THR A 117 2.45 3.42 -15.65
C THR A 117 2.79 4.70 -14.90
N VAL A 118 2.49 4.74 -13.59
CA VAL A 118 2.78 5.87 -12.71
C VAL A 118 3.41 5.37 -11.42
N LEU A 119 4.60 5.87 -11.13
CA LEU A 119 5.26 5.75 -9.84
C LEU A 119 5.50 7.16 -9.28
N ALA A 120 4.85 7.51 -8.18
CA ALA A 120 5.01 8.80 -7.51
C ALA A 120 5.59 8.63 -6.11
N LEU A 121 6.71 9.29 -5.84
CA LEU A 121 7.46 9.19 -4.58
C LEU A 121 7.51 10.54 -3.89
N ASN A 122 7.05 10.60 -2.66
CA ASN A 122 7.19 11.78 -1.80
C ASN A 122 7.86 11.34 -0.49
N CYS A 123 9.17 11.51 -0.43
CA CYS A 123 10.04 10.81 0.51
C CYS A 123 10.88 11.82 1.29
N TYR A 124 10.76 11.79 2.62
CA TYR A 124 11.63 12.53 3.54
C TYR A 124 12.62 11.54 4.18
N ALA A 125 13.87 11.60 3.73
CA ALA A 125 14.92 10.73 4.25
C ALA A 125 15.75 11.47 5.31
N THR A 126 16.01 10.79 6.43
CA THR A 126 16.91 11.28 7.48
C THR A 126 18.37 10.84 7.26
N SER A 127 18.65 10.09 6.19
CA SER A 127 19.96 9.57 5.79
C SER A 127 20.01 9.36 4.28
N VAL A 128 21.20 9.17 3.71
CA VAL A 128 21.36 8.89 2.27
C VAL A 128 20.85 7.48 1.98
N ILE A 129 19.82 7.37 1.13
CA ILE A 129 19.20 6.10 0.75
C ILE A 129 19.15 6.02 -0.76
N TRP A 130 19.66 4.92 -1.31
CA TRP A 130 19.61 4.66 -2.75
C TRP A 130 18.29 4.02 -3.10
N ILE A 131 17.46 4.76 -3.83
CA ILE A 131 16.26 4.25 -4.48
C ILE A 131 16.64 3.93 -5.93
N PHE A 132 16.69 2.64 -6.25
CA PHE A 132 16.83 2.19 -7.63
C PHE A 132 15.46 2.10 -8.27
N ILE A 133 15.33 2.65 -9.47
CA ILE A 133 14.17 2.46 -10.34
C ILE A 133 14.74 1.82 -11.59
N ASP A 134 14.91 0.49 -11.56
CA ASP A 134 15.36 -0.23 -12.75
C ASP A 134 14.13 -0.68 -13.54
N LYS A 135 14.08 -0.31 -14.82
CA LYS A 135 13.13 -0.90 -15.75
C LYS A 135 13.66 -2.28 -16.06
N GLN A 136 13.13 -3.32 -15.40
CA GLN A 136 13.42 -4.68 -15.85
C GLN A 136 12.96 -4.81 -17.31
N LYS A 137 13.93 -4.77 -18.24
CA LYS A 137 13.72 -5.18 -19.62
C LYS A 137 13.29 -6.64 -19.55
N GLN A 138 12.02 -6.91 -19.86
CA GLN A 138 11.66 -8.26 -20.29
C GLN A 138 12.47 -8.51 -21.56
N MET A 139 13.52 -9.31 -21.45
CA MET A 139 14.18 -9.88 -22.61
C MET A 139 13.22 -10.89 -23.20
N ASP A 140 12.68 -10.55 -24.38
CA ASP A 140 12.06 -11.49 -25.29
C ASP A 140 13.01 -12.69 -25.47
N LYS A 141 12.59 -13.86 -24.99
CA LYS A 141 13.18 -15.12 -25.43
C LYS A 141 12.42 -15.56 -26.68
N ILE A 142 13.02 -15.26 -27.84
CA ILE A 142 12.77 -15.99 -29.09
C ILE A 142 13.61 -17.27 -29.05
#